data_AF-A0A9P0PWR1-F1
#
_entry.id   AF-A0A9P0PWR1-F1
#
_cell.length_a   1.000
_cell.length_b   1.000
_cell.length_c   1.000
_cell.angle_alpha   90.00
_cell.angle_beta   90.00
_cell.angle_gamma   90.00
#
_symmetry.space_group_name_H-M   'P 1'
#
loop_
_entity.id
_entity.type
_entity.pdbx_description
1 polymer ?
#
loop_
_entity_poly.entity_id
_entity_poly.type
_entity_poly.pdbx_seq_one_letter_code
_entity_poly.pdbx_strand_id
1 'polypeptide(L)'
;MQVNKHRVEPPTTSVECHWKKPTLSRVGTTLKYITVQQMSKKEVPHRPSTSALYTDFVLEAKERKLQHCELIKYQDDFKHSNVMRYSLHCFIMDQPPKIQADVDNLVDIMKTTFNRAAISAIEEATRMQYKTSLWYEMRYGRITASKAHEVSVCHTPDGSLVATIMGAKIPDTIAMKRCRSLELSVRKTISTTLNKKIRTCGLYVCQDNPMLAASPDGLLKDAIVEIKCPTKAKAKNNYLKN
;
A
#
# COMPACT_ATOMS: atom_id res chain seq x y z
N MET A 1 64.37 29.59 37.27
CA MET A 1 63.19 28.71 37.21
C MET A 1 62.74 28.60 35.77
N GLN A 2 62.93 27.44 35.14
CA GLN A 2 62.54 27.17 33.76
C GLN A 2 61.16 26.50 33.79
N VAL A 3 60.15 27.11 33.15
CA VAL A 3 58.79 26.54 33.04
C VAL A 3 58.69 25.81 31.71
N ASN A 4 58.53 24.49 31.76
CA ASN A 4 58.31 23.64 30.58
C ASN A 4 56.97 23.97 29.91
N LYS A 5 57.01 24.49 28.68
CA LYS A 5 55.83 24.58 27.81
C LYS A 5 55.46 23.18 27.34
N HIS A 6 54.39 22.61 27.91
CA HIS A 6 53.77 21.41 27.35
C HIS A 6 53.16 21.74 25.99
N ARG A 7 53.46 20.91 24.99
CA ARG A 7 52.89 20.98 23.64
C ARG A 7 51.41 20.57 23.77
N VAL A 8 50.49 21.52 23.56
CA VAL A 8 49.05 21.24 23.53
C VAL A 8 48.76 20.44 22.27
N GLU A 9 48.38 19.17 22.40
CA GLU A 9 47.87 18.39 21.28
C GLU A 9 46.51 18.95 20.83
N PRO A 10 46.24 19.08 19.52
CA PRO A 10 44.98 19.60 19.05
C PRO A 10 43.83 18.64 19.39
N PRO A 11 42.61 19.15 19.65
CA PRO A 11 41.46 18.33 20.02
C PRO A 11 41.12 17.32 18.92
N THR A 12 40.62 16.14 19.28
CA THR A 12 40.29 15.02 18.36
C THR A 12 39.31 15.37 17.23
N THR A 13 38.64 16.52 17.31
CA THR A 13 37.76 17.07 16.25
C THR A 13 38.49 17.96 15.24
N SER A 14 39.80 18.16 15.37
CA SER A 14 40.61 18.98 14.44
C SER A 14 41.03 18.23 13.16
N VAL A 15 40.53 17.01 12.96
CA VAL A 15 40.76 16.28 11.71
C VAL A 15 39.92 16.94 10.62
N GLU A 16 40.58 17.65 9.69
CA GLU A 16 39.93 18.08 8.46
C GLU A 16 39.34 16.85 7.76
N CYS A 17 38.01 16.82 7.64
CA CYS A 17 37.32 15.75 6.95
C CYS A 17 37.70 15.80 5.46
N HIS A 18 38.68 14.97 5.06
CA HIS A 18 39.16 14.87 3.68
C HIS A 18 38.14 14.30 2.68
N TRP A 19 36.96 13.90 3.15
CA TRP A 19 35.87 13.47 2.28
C TRP A 19 35.26 14.71 1.61
N LYS A 20 35.53 14.88 0.31
CA LYS A 20 34.82 15.86 -0.52
C LYS A 20 33.31 15.65 -0.34
N LYS A 21 32.61 16.66 0.19
CA LYS A 21 31.16 16.62 0.37
C LYS A 21 30.48 16.19 -0.95
N PRO A 22 29.62 15.15 -0.95
CA PRO A 22 28.95 14.69 -2.16
C PRO A 22 28.13 15.81 -2.79
N THR A 23 28.09 15.91 -4.13
CA THR A 23 27.34 16.95 -4.85
C THR A 23 25.86 17.00 -4.44
N LEU A 24 25.27 15.85 -4.12
CA LEU A 24 23.89 15.71 -3.64
C LEU A 24 23.64 16.41 -2.29
N SER A 25 24.65 16.51 -1.42
CA SER A 25 24.52 17.20 -0.12
C SER A 25 24.30 18.72 -0.24
N ARG A 26 24.46 19.28 -1.45
CA ARG A 26 24.26 20.70 -1.76
C ARG A 26 22.83 21.01 -2.19
N VAL A 27 22.02 19.99 -2.48
CA VAL A 27 20.61 20.15 -2.85
C VAL A 27 19.80 20.54 -1.61
N GLY A 28 19.02 21.61 -1.70
CA GLY A 28 18.27 22.20 -0.58
C GLY A 28 19.05 23.22 0.25
N THR A 29 20.39 23.30 0.12
CA THR A 29 21.20 24.34 0.77
C THR A 29 21.62 25.42 -0.22
N THR A 30 22.37 25.04 -1.27
CA THR A 30 22.87 25.98 -2.29
C THR A 30 22.30 25.71 -3.69
N LEU A 31 21.80 24.49 -3.95
CA LEU A 31 21.14 24.12 -5.20
C LEU A 31 19.66 23.83 -4.93
N LYS A 32 18.76 24.41 -5.74
CA LYS A 32 17.30 24.18 -5.60
C LYS A 32 16.90 22.76 -6.03
N TYR A 33 17.54 22.23 -7.06
CA TYR A 33 17.44 20.85 -7.53
C TYR A 33 18.72 20.50 -8.32
N ILE A 34 18.90 19.23 -8.63
CA ILE A 34 19.99 18.73 -9.46
C ILE A 34 19.40 17.81 -10.55
N THR A 35 19.84 17.96 -11.80
CA THR A 35 19.39 17.10 -12.90
C THR A 35 20.27 15.86 -13.02
N VAL A 36 19.76 14.79 -13.66
CA VAL A 36 20.53 13.56 -13.91
C VAL A 36 21.81 13.86 -14.71
N GLN A 37 21.75 14.82 -15.64
CA GLN A 37 22.92 15.31 -16.38
C GLN A 37 23.98 15.94 -15.46
N GLN A 38 23.57 16.63 -14.39
CA GLN A 38 24.49 17.24 -13.42
C GLN A 38 25.04 16.22 -12.41
N MET A 39 24.44 15.03 -12.30
CA MET A 39 24.95 13.94 -11.45
C MET A 39 26.07 13.14 -12.14
N SER A 40 26.10 13.10 -13.46
CA SER A 40 27.11 12.39 -14.25
C SER A 40 28.06 13.37 -14.94
N LYS A 41 29.37 13.23 -14.73
CA LYS A 41 30.38 14.02 -15.47
C LYS A 41 30.56 13.57 -16.93
N LYS A 42 29.99 12.41 -17.29
CA LYS A 42 29.99 11.93 -18.69
C LYS A 42 28.76 12.48 -19.39
N GLU A 43 28.97 13.08 -20.55
CA GLU A 43 27.89 13.36 -21.51
C GLU A 43 27.14 12.06 -21.74
N VAL A 44 25.84 12.07 -21.43
CA VAL A 44 24.97 10.95 -21.75
C VAL A 44 24.71 11.05 -23.24
N PRO A 45 25.06 10.02 -24.05
CA PRO A 45 24.77 10.05 -25.48
C PRO A 45 23.30 10.35 -25.69
N HIS A 46 22.97 11.34 -26.52
CA HIS A 46 21.60 11.61 -26.93
C HIS A 46 21.13 10.44 -27.78
N ARG A 47 20.54 9.43 -27.11
CA ARG A 47 19.86 8.35 -27.80
C ARG A 47 18.49 8.89 -28.21
N PRO A 48 18.12 8.85 -29.49
CA PRO A 48 16.76 9.21 -29.87
C PRO A 48 15.80 8.31 -29.09
N SER A 49 14.72 8.89 -28.57
CA SER A 49 13.65 8.14 -27.91
C SER A 49 12.87 7.40 -28.99
N THR A 50 13.44 6.32 -29.51
CA THR A 50 12.74 5.44 -30.44
C THR A 50 11.95 4.42 -29.62
N SER A 51 10.63 4.48 -29.75
CA SER A 51 9.71 3.47 -29.20
C SER A 51 9.92 2.08 -29.81
N ALA A 52 10.70 1.96 -30.88
CA ALA A 52 11.03 0.70 -31.55
C ALA A 52 11.58 -0.34 -30.57
N LEU A 53 12.59 0.00 -29.77
CA LEU A 53 13.20 -0.95 -28.83
C LEU A 53 12.21 -1.42 -27.75
N TYR A 54 11.34 -0.52 -27.28
CA TYR A 54 10.26 -0.87 -26.36
C TYR A 54 9.24 -1.81 -27.03
N THR A 55 8.85 -1.52 -28.27
CA THR A 55 7.90 -2.32 -29.04
C THR A 55 8.45 -3.72 -29.30
N ASP A 56 9.69 -3.81 -29.76
CA ASP A 56 10.41 -5.07 -30.00
C ASP A 56 10.53 -5.89 -28.71
N PHE A 57 10.88 -5.23 -27.60
CA PHE A 57 10.93 -5.87 -26.28
C PHE A 57 9.56 -6.45 -25.88
N VAL A 58 8.48 -5.68 -26.02
CA VAL A 58 7.13 -6.13 -25.68
C VAL A 58 6.70 -7.30 -26.55
N LEU A 59 6.97 -7.25 -27.86
CA LEU A 59 6.66 -8.34 -28.80
C LEU A 59 7.41 -9.63 -28.43
N GLU A 60 8.73 -9.55 -28.24
CA GLU A 60 9.57 -10.68 -27.88
C GLU A 60 9.16 -11.27 -26.51
N ALA A 61 8.88 -10.41 -25.53
CA ALA A 61 8.43 -10.84 -24.21
C ALA A 61 7.08 -11.58 -24.27
N LYS A 62 6.17 -11.14 -25.13
CA LYS A 62 4.89 -11.82 -25.38
C LYS A 62 5.09 -13.17 -26.08
N GLU A 63 5.95 -13.23 -27.10
CA GLU A 63 6.30 -14.48 -27.79
C GLU A 63 6.87 -15.52 -26.82
N ARG A 64 7.74 -15.07 -25.91
CA ARG A 64 8.32 -15.90 -24.84
C ARG A 64 7.37 -16.19 -23.68
N LYS A 65 6.13 -15.68 -23.72
CA LYS A 65 5.10 -15.84 -22.68
C LYS A 65 5.59 -15.44 -21.29
N LEU A 66 6.36 -14.34 -21.20
CA LEU A 66 6.84 -13.83 -19.92
C LEU A 66 5.67 -13.37 -19.05
N GLN A 67 5.43 -14.07 -17.94
CA GLN A 67 4.34 -13.73 -17.00
C GLN A 67 4.80 -12.86 -15.83
N HIS A 68 6.11 -12.65 -15.66
CA HIS A 68 6.69 -11.96 -14.51
C HIS A 68 7.56 -10.78 -14.93
N CYS A 69 7.01 -9.90 -15.77
CA CYS A 69 7.65 -8.65 -16.17
C CYS A 69 6.68 -7.51 -15.90
N GLU A 70 7.10 -6.50 -15.12
CA GLU A 70 6.24 -5.35 -14.80
C GLU A 70 5.79 -4.62 -16.07
N LEU A 71 6.68 -4.43 -17.05
CA LEU A 71 6.34 -3.78 -18.33
C LEU A 71 5.21 -4.52 -19.07
N ILE A 72 5.17 -5.85 -18.99
CA ILE A 72 4.14 -6.66 -19.64
C ILE A 72 2.80 -6.53 -18.92
N LYS A 73 2.80 -6.36 -17.59
CA LYS A 73 1.57 -6.17 -16.80
C LYS A 73 0.83 -4.87 -17.13
N TYR A 74 1.54 -3.86 -17.62
CA TYR A 74 0.96 -2.57 -18.01
C TYR A 74 0.52 -2.51 -19.48
N GLN A 75 0.60 -3.61 -20.24
CA GLN A 75 0.05 -3.63 -21.60
C GLN A 75 -1.46 -3.82 -21.55
N ASP A 76 -2.18 -3.16 -22.45
CA ASP A 76 -3.66 -3.17 -22.50
C ASP A 76 -4.26 -4.57 -22.73
N ASP A 77 -3.50 -5.49 -23.30
CA ASP A 77 -3.91 -6.87 -23.57
C ASP A 77 -3.50 -7.86 -22.47
N PHE A 78 -2.82 -7.40 -21.42
CA PHE A 78 -2.43 -8.25 -20.31
C PHE A 78 -3.61 -8.52 -19.39
N LYS A 79 -3.94 -9.81 -19.19
CA LYS A 79 -5.02 -10.23 -18.31
C LYS A 79 -4.49 -11.04 -17.14
N HIS A 80 -4.79 -10.60 -15.93
CA HIS A 80 -4.52 -11.37 -14.74
C HIS A 80 -5.41 -12.62 -14.68
N SER A 81 -4.82 -13.81 -14.56
CA SER A 81 -5.57 -15.08 -14.46
C SER A 81 -5.98 -15.43 -13.03
N ASN A 82 -5.30 -14.86 -12.04
CA ASN A 82 -5.50 -15.14 -10.62
C ASN A 82 -6.43 -14.13 -9.95
N VAL A 83 -6.44 -14.12 -8.61
CA VAL A 83 -7.26 -13.20 -7.81
C VAL A 83 -6.99 -11.72 -8.13
N MET A 84 -5.82 -11.37 -8.70
CA MET A 84 -5.47 -10.00 -9.05
C MET A 84 -6.48 -9.32 -10.00
N ARG A 85 -7.13 -10.09 -10.89
CA ARG A 85 -8.17 -9.54 -11.79
C ARG A 85 -9.37 -8.92 -11.06
N TYR A 86 -9.56 -9.27 -9.79
CA TYR A 86 -10.59 -8.72 -8.94
C TYR A 86 -10.17 -7.44 -8.20
N SER A 87 -8.92 -6.99 -8.39
CA SER A 87 -8.53 -5.63 -8.01
C SER A 87 -9.45 -4.65 -8.74
N LEU A 88 -9.86 -3.59 -8.06
CA LEU A 88 -10.80 -2.65 -8.65
C LEU A 88 -10.21 -1.99 -9.91
N HIS A 89 -8.93 -1.62 -9.87
CA HIS A 89 -8.30 -0.96 -11.01
C HIS A 89 -8.11 -1.93 -12.19
N CYS A 90 -7.64 -3.16 -11.95
CA CYS A 90 -7.49 -4.17 -13.01
C CYS A 90 -8.86 -4.47 -13.65
N PHE A 91 -9.88 -4.67 -12.82
CA PHE A 91 -11.22 -4.97 -13.29
C PHE A 91 -11.77 -3.86 -14.20
N ILE A 92 -11.61 -2.59 -13.82
CA ILE A 92 -12.08 -1.44 -14.60
C ILE A 92 -11.32 -1.33 -15.92
N MET A 93 -9.98 -1.46 -15.89
CA MET A 93 -9.15 -1.40 -17.09
C MET A 93 -9.48 -2.51 -18.09
N ASP A 94 -9.87 -3.69 -17.60
CA ASP A 94 -10.29 -4.82 -18.43
C ASP A 94 -11.67 -4.63 -19.09
N GLN A 95 -12.46 -3.60 -18.70
CA GLN A 95 -13.78 -3.36 -19.28
C GLN A 95 -13.69 -2.58 -20.61
N PRO A 96 -14.59 -2.83 -21.57
CA PRO A 96 -14.71 -2.01 -22.78
C PRO A 96 -14.98 -0.53 -22.47
N PRO A 97 -14.49 0.43 -23.29
CA PRO A 97 -14.68 1.86 -23.05
C PRO A 97 -16.14 2.29 -22.86
N LYS A 98 -17.07 1.63 -23.57
CA LYS A 98 -18.51 1.88 -23.42
C LYS A 98 -19.03 1.54 -22.02
N ILE A 99 -18.53 0.47 -21.40
CA ILE A 99 -18.89 0.07 -20.03
C ILE A 99 -18.21 0.99 -19.03
N GLN A 100 -16.97 1.40 -19.26
CA GLN A 100 -16.26 2.33 -18.37
C GLN A 100 -16.97 3.69 -18.27
N ALA A 101 -17.61 4.16 -19.35
CA ALA A 101 -18.36 5.40 -19.39
C ALA A 101 -19.74 5.32 -18.70
N ASP A 102 -20.26 4.12 -18.47
CA ASP A 102 -21.58 3.86 -17.87
C ASP A 102 -21.41 3.24 -16.49
N VAL A 103 -21.38 4.10 -15.47
CA VAL A 103 -21.08 3.71 -14.08
C VAL A 103 -22.10 2.73 -13.52
N ASP A 104 -23.38 2.90 -13.85
CA ASP A 104 -24.44 2.03 -13.32
C ASP A 104 -24.32 0.62 -13.90
N ASN A 105 -24.11 0.52 -15.21
CA ASN A 105 -23.86 -0.76 -15.88
C ASN A 105 -22.57 -1.41 -15.36
N LEU A 106 -21.50 -0.64 -15.16
CA LEU A 106 -20.25 -1.12 -14.57
C LEU A 106 -20.51 -1.73 -13.18
N VAL A 107 -21.26 -1.04 -12.32
CA VAL A 107 -21.61 -1.52 -10.97
C VAL A 107 -22.42 -2.83 -11.04
N ASP A 108 -23.34 -2.98 -11.99
CA ASP A 108 -24.12 -4.21 -12.14
C ASP A 108 -23.27 -5.38 -12.65
N ILE A 109 -22.34 -5.14 -13.59
CA ILE A 109 -21.35 -6.14 -14.00
C ILE A 109 -20.45 -6.53 -12.82
N MET A 110 -20.10 -5.58 -11.96
CA MET A 110 -19.35 -5.88 -10.76
C MET A 110 -20.15 -6.79 -9.81
N LYS A 111 -21.41 -6.49 -9.51
CA LYS A 111 -22.23 -7.34 -8.62
C LYS A 111 -22.29 -8.80 -9.09
N THR A 112 -22.37 -9.02 -10.41
CA THR A 112 -22.37 -10.38 -10.98
C THR A 112 -20.98 -11.04 -10.96
N THR A 113 -19.92 -10.27 -11.18
CA THR A 113 -18.53 -10.74 -11.17
C THR A 113 -18.05 -11.10 -9.75
N PHE A 114 -18.33 -10.23 -8.76
CA PHE A 114 -17.95 -10.41 -7.35
C PHE A 114 -18.94 -11.34 -6.63
N ASN A 115 -19.22 -12.49 -7.23
CA ASN A 115 -20.06 -13.51 -6.63
C ASN A 115 -19.36 -14.22 -5.45
N ARG A 116 -20.10 -15.09 -4.76
CA ARG A 116 -19.61 -15.82 -3.58
C ARG A 116 -18.29 -16.57 -3.82
N ALA A 117 -18.11 -17.19 -4.98
CA ALA A 117 -16.88 -17.93 -5.29
C ALA A 117 -15.69 -16.98 -5.45
N ALA A 118 -15.89 -15.86 -6.16
CA ALA A 118 -14.88 -14.81 -6.30
C ALA A 118 -14.50 -14.21 -4.94
N ILE A 119 -15.49 -13.84 -4.12
CA ILE A 119 -15.28 -13.27 -2.77
C ILE A 119 -14.53 -14.26 -1.89
N SER A 120 -14.89 -15.55 -1.92
CA SER A 120 -14.19 -16.58 -1.16
C SER A 120 -12.73 -16.73 -1.58
N ALA A 121 -12.44 -16.65 -2.89
CA ALA A 121 -11.08 -16.71 -3.41
C ALA A 121 -10.25 -15.48 -3.01
N ILE A 122 -10.87 -14.28 -3.02
CA ILE A 122 -10.24 -13.03 -2.56
C ILE A 122 -9.90 -13.13 -1.07
N GLU A 123 -10.85 -13.55 -0.25
CA GLU A 123 -10.66 -13.72 1.19
C GLU A 123 -9.48 -14.67 1.46
N GLU A 124 -9.49 -15.85 0.84
CA GLU A 124 -8.46 -16.87 1.05
C GLU A 124 -7.07 -16.38 0.65
N ALA A 125 -6.95 -15.78 -0.54
CA ALA A 125 -5.67 -15.27 -1.04
C ALA A 125 -5.13 -14.08 -0.22
N THR A 126 -5.98 -13.43 0.57
CA THR A 126 -5.63 -12.24 1.34
C THR A 126 -5.67 -12.45 2.87
N ARG A 127 -5.78 -13.71 3.36
CA ARG A 127 -5.77 -14.06 4.80
C ARG A 127 -4.54 -13.60 5.57
N MET A 128 -3.42 -13.39 4.87
CA MET A 128 -2.17 -12.88 5.46
C MET A 128 -2.19 -11.35 5.63
N GLN A 129 -3.26 -10.69 5.18
CA GLN A 129 -3.56 -9.27 5.36
C GLN A 129 -2.35 -8.38 5.02
N TYR A 130 -1.92 -7.56 5.98
CA TYR A 130 -0.86 -6.55 5.86
C TYR A 130 0.50 -7.12 5.42
N LYS A 131 0.70 -8.45 5.47
CA LYS A 131 1.94 -9.11 5.03
C LYS A 131 2.00 -9.36 3.52
N THR A 132 0.90 -9.17 2.80
CA THR A 132 0.81 -9.45 1.36
C THR A 132 0.47 -8.19 0.58
N SER A 133 1.17 -7.95 -0.53
CA SER A 133 0.85 -6.86 -1.46
C SER A 133 -0.56 -6.98 -2.03
N LEU A 134 -1.01 -8.21 -2.31
CA LEU A 134 -2.35 -8.50 -2.82
C LEU A 134 -3.47 -7.93 -1.94
N TRP A 135 -3.32 -7.95 -0.61
CA TRP A 135 -4.34 -7.39 0.28
C TRP A 135 -4.43 -5.86 0.17
N TYR A 136 -3.30 -5.15 -0.02
CA TYR A 136 -3.32 -3.71 -0.28
C TYR A 136 -3.93 -3.41 -1.65
N GLU A 137 -3.58 -4.23 -2.64
CA GLU A 137 -4.08 -4.12 -4.00
C GLU A 137 -5.61 -4.32 -4.07
N MET A 138 -6.15 -5.34 -3.40
CA MET A 138 -7.59 -5.57 -3.34
C MET A 138 -8.36 -4.44 -2.62
N ARG A 139 -7.69 -3.70 -1.73
CA ARG A 139 -8.25 -2.52 -1.04
C ARG A 139 -8.15 -1.23 -1.87
N TYR A 140 -7.26 -1.19 -2.86
CA TYR A 140 -7.05 -0.02 -3.70
C TYR A 140 -8.36 0.39 -4.40
N GLY A 141 -8.74 1.66 -4.24
CA GLY A 141 -9.97 2.21 -4.79
C GLY A 141 -11.26 1.77 -4.08
N ARG A 142 -11.20 0.88 -3.07
CA ARG A 142 -12.37 0.45 -2.30
C ARG A 142 -12.49 1.21 -0.99
N ILE A 143 -13.72 1.56 -0.62
CA ILE A 143 -14.05 2.10 0.69
C ILE A 143 -14.01 0.96 1.71
N THR A 144 -13.03 1.00 2.59
CA THR A 144 -12.86 -0.02 3.62
C THR A 144 -13.64 0.32 4.89
N ALA A 145 -14.04 -0.67 5.69
CA ALA A 145 -14.75 -0.44 6.96
C ALA A 145 -14.06 0.61 7.86
N SER A 146 -12.72 0.61 7.92
CA SER A 146 -11.91 1.59 8.66
C SER A 146 -12.03 3.03 8.16
N LYS A 147 -12.58 3.25 6.97
CA LYS A 147 -12.76 4.54 6.30
C LYS A 147 -14.22 4.88 6.00
N ALA A 148 -15.15 3.95 6.18
CA ALA A 148 -16.56 4.15 5.87
C ALA A 148 -17.18 5.34 6.61
N HIS A 149 -16.87 5.50 7.90
CA HIS A 149 -17.35 6.65 8.67
C HIS A 149 -16.81 7.97 8.12
N GLU A 150 -15.50 8.08 7.87
CA GLU A 150 -14.89 9.27 7.28
C GLU A 150 -15.54 9.62 5.94
N VAL A 151 -15.80 8.63 5.08
CA VAL A 151 -16.49 8.84 3.79
C VAL A 151 -17.93 9.31 3.99
N SER A 152 -18.65 8.80 4.98
CA SER A 152 -20.06 9.18 5.20
C SER A 152 -20.26 10.63 5.65
N VAL A 153 -19.24 11.25 6.26
CA VAL A 153 -19.31 12.62 6.80
C VAL A 153 -18.46 13.61 6.00
N CYS A 154 -17.65 13.13 5.06
CA CYS A 154 -16.78 13.97 4.25
C CYS A 154 -17.53 14.42 2.99
N HIS A 155 -17.66 15.73 2.82
CA HIS A 155 -18.31 16.33 1.65
C HIS A 155 -17.32 16.88 0.62
N THR A 156 -16.02 16.78 0.88
CA THR A 156 -15.00 17.27 -0.06
C THR A 156 -14.81 16.24 -1.18
N PRO A 157 -14.93 16.64 -2.45
CA PRO A 157 -14.83 15.72 -3.59
C PRO A 157 -13.40 15.21 -3.84
N ASP A 158 -12.39 15.90 -3.31
CA ASP A 158 -10.98 15.54 -3.42
C ASP A 158 -10.26 15.84 -2.10
N GLY A 159 -9.09 15.25 -1.89
CA GLY A 159 -8.21 15.51 -0.76
C GLY A 159 -7.59 14.24 -0.18
N SER A 160 -7.18 14.33 1.09
CA SER A 160 -6.43 13.25 1.77
C SER A 160 -7.23 11.95 1.89
N LEU A 161 -8.56 12.01 2.05
CA LEU A 161 -9.42 10.83 2.14
C LEU A 161 -9.45 10.07 0.81
N VAL A 162 -9.70 10.78 -0.29
CA VAL A 162 -9.70 10.20 -1.65
C VAL A 162 -8.33 9.64 -1.97
N ALA A 163 -7.26 10.41 -1.72
CA ALA A 163 -5.89 9.94 -1.91
C ALA A 163 -5.62 8.64 -1.12
N THR A 164 -6.11 8.54 0.13
CA THR A 164 -5.95 7.33 0.97
C THR A 164 -6.71 6.13 0.40
N ILE A 165 -7.93 6.32 -0.10
CA ILE A 165 -8.70 5.27 -0.78
C ILE A 165 -7.96 4.81 -2.05
N MET A 166 -7.35 5.75 -2.77
CA MET A 166 -6.50 5.51 -3.94
C MET A 166 -5.07 5.09 -3.58
N GLY A 167 -4.85 4.52 -2.39
CA GLY A 167 -3.59 3.87 -2.03
C GLY A 167 -2.47 4.78 -1.52
N ALA A 168 -2.75 6.06 -1.23
CA ALA A 168 -1.75 6.93 -0.61
C ALA A 168 -1.27 6.34 0.71
N LYS A 169 0.06 6.24 0.85
CA LYS A 169 0.69 5.62 2.02
C LYS A 169 0.69 6.59 3.19
N ILE A 170 -0.07 6.25 4.22
CA ILE A 170 -0.02 6.96 5.51
C ILE A 170 1.09 6.32 6.36
N PRO A 171 2.02 7.11 6.94
CA PRO A 171 3.00 6.59 7.88
C PRO A 171 2.34 5.90 9.07
N ASP A 172 2.87 4.75 9.47
CA ASP A 172 2.40 4.03 10.65
C ASP A 172 2.53 4.91 11.91
N THR A 173 1.39 5.18 12.55
CA THR A 173 1.38 5.85 13.86
C THR A 173 1.88 4.90 14.95
N ILE A 174 2.29 5.46 16.10
CA ILE A 174 2.69 4.66 17.28
C ILE A 174 1.56 3.70 17.71
N ALA A 175 0.30 4.17 17.63
CA ALA A 175 -0.87 3.35 17.95
C ALA A 175 -1.04 2.16 16.98
N MET A 176 -0.82 2.38 15.68
CA MET A 176 -0.90 1.32 14.67
C MET A 176 0.19 0.26 14.88
N LYS A 177 1.44 0.67 15.13
CA LYS A 177 2.55 -0.25 15.41
C LYS A 177 2.28 -1.09 16.65
N ARG A 178 1.77 -0.47 17.73
CA ARG A 178 1.36 -1.16 18.96
C ARG A 178 0.22 -2.14 18.70
N CYS A 179 -0.80 -1.76 17.95
CA CYS A 179 -1.92 -2.64 17.63
C CYS A 179 -1.41 -3.89 16.93
N ARG A 180 -0.60 -3.72 15.88
CA ARG A 180 -0.03 -4.83 15.11
C ARG A 180 0.82 -5.79 15.95
N SER A 181 1.56 -5.28 16.95
CA SER A 181 2.38 -6.14 17.82
C SER A 181 1.56 -6.90 18.87
N LEU A 182 0.43 -6.34 19.32
CA LEU A 182 -0.39 -6.92 20.38
C LEU A 182 -1.56 -7.76 19.86
N GLU A 183 -2.03 -7.52 18.65
CA GLU A 183 -3.26 -8.11 18.10
C GLU A 183 -3.28 -9.64 18.19
N LEU A 184 -2.16 -10.29 17.87
CA LEU A 184 -2.02 -11.74 17.97
C LEU A 184 -2.20 -12.24 19.42
N SER A 185 -1.58 -11.54 20.38
CA SER A 185 -1.67 -11.86 21.80
C SER A 185 -3.08 -11.64 22.33
N VAL A 186 -3.71 -10.50 21.99
CA VAL A 186 -5.09 -10.19 22.39
C VAL A 186 -6.06 -11.22 21.82
N ARG A 187 -5.91 -11.60 20.56
CA ARG A 187 -6.75 -12.63 19.92
C ARG A 187 -6.62 -13.97 20.64
N LYS A 188 -5.40 -14.38 21.03
CA LYS A 188 -5.17 -15.60 21.80
C LYS A 188 -5.86 -15.54 23.16
N THR A 189 -5.74 -14.42 23.87
CA THR A 189 -6.43 -14.21 25.16
C THR A 189 -7.93 -14.30 25.01
N ILE A 190 -8.54 -13.61 24.04
CA ILE A 190 -9.99 -13.67 23.80
C ILE A 190 -10.42 -15.09 23.46
N SER A 191 -9.65 -15.80 22.64
CA SER A 191 -9.95 -17.19 22.26
C SER A 191 -9.96 -18.13 23.47
N THR A 192 -8.99 -17.98 24.38
CA THR A 192 -8.93 -18.75 25.64
C THR A 192 -10.06 -18.36 26.60
N THR A 193 -10.27 -17.06 26.83
CA THR A 193 -11.27 -16.57 27.78
C THR A 193 -12.70 -16.92 27.37
N LEU A 194 -13.01 -16.85 26.07
CA LEU A 194 -14.33 -17.21 25.56
C LEU A 194 -14.48 -18.71 25.29
N ASN A 195 -13.40 -19.50 25.41
CA ASN A 195 -13.32 -20.88 24.97
C ASN A 195 -13.89 -21.09 23.55
N LYS A 196 -13.61 -20.13 22.66
CA LYS A 196 -14.08 -20.12 21.27
C LYS A 196 -12.89 -19.94 20.33
N LYS A 197 -12.85 -20.71 19.25
CA LYS A 197 -11.80 -20.61 18.22
C LYS A 197 -12.06 -19.39 17.32
N ILE A 198 -11.20 -18.38 17.41
CA ILE A 198 -11.25 -17.21 16.52
C ILE A 198 -10.45 -17.53 15.25
N ARG A 199 -11.13 -17.50 14.10
CA ARG A 199 -10.49 -17.70 12.79
C ARG A 199 -9.90 -16.39 12.29
N THR A 200 -8.71 -16.45 11.70
CA THR A 200 -8.17 -15.39 10.85
C THR A 200 -8.97 -15.31 9.56
N CYS A 201 -9.02 -14.14 8.94
CA CYS A 201 -9.66 -13.94 7.66
C CYS A 201 -8.95 -12.87 6.83
N GLY A 202 -9.15 -12.94 5.52
CA GLY A 202 -8.70 -11.91 4.58
C GLY A 202 -9.73 -10.81 4.37
N LEU A 203 -9.69 -10.23 3.18
CA LEU A 203 -10.61 -9.18 2.76
C LEU A 203 -11.91 -9.79 2.22
N TYR A 204 -13.03 -9.33 2.74
CA TYR A 204 -14.36 -9.55 2.19
C TYR A 204 -14.78 -8.33 1.37
N VAL A 205 -15.22 -8.57 0.14
CA VAL A 205 -15.86 -7.57 -0.72
C VAL A 205 -17.37 -7.70 -0.56
N CYS A 206 -18.09 -6.58 -0.44
CA CYS A 206 -19.54 -6.59 -0.39
C CYS A 206 -20.10 -6.91 -1.79
N GLN A 207 -20.86 -7.99 -1.94
CA GLN A 207 -21.39 -8.40 -3.24
C GLN A 207 -22.34 -7.36 -3.84
N ASP A 208 -23.24 -6.79 -3.02
CA ASP A 208 -24.24 -5.81 -3.47
C ASP A 208 -23.60 -4.45 -3.78
N ASN A 209 -22.52 -4.12 -3.10
CA ASN A 209 -21.77 -2.89 -3.27
C ASN A 209 -20.28 -3.19 -3.34
N PRO A 210 -19.74 -3.67 -4.47
CA PRO A 210 -18.34 -4.09 -4.55
C PRO A 210 -17.35 -2.98 -4.17
N MET A 211 -17.71 -1.71 -4.29
CA MET A 211 -16.88 -0.60 -3.80
C MET A 211 -16.55 -0.69 -2.31
N LEU A 212 -17.33 -1.44 -1.53
CA LEU A 212 -17.16 -1.62 -0.10
C LEU A 212 -16.41 -2.92 0.21
N ALA A 213 -15.47 -2.86 1.15
CA ALA A 213 -14.76 -4.03 1.63
C ALA A 213 -14.43 -3.95 3.13
N ALA A 214 -14.24 -5.11 3.77
CA ALA A 214 -13.84 -5.20 5.16
C ALA A 214 -12.89 -6.37 5.38
N SER A 215 -11.95 -6.24 6.31
CA SER A 215 -11.05 -7.32 6.72
C SER A 215 -11.10 -7.39 8.23
N PRO A 216 -12.05 -8.13 8.82
CA PRO A 216 -12.18 -8.22 10.27
C PRO A 216 -10.91 -8.75 10.95
N ASP A 217 -10.74 -8.42 12.23
CA ASP A 217 -9.62 -8.93 13.02
C ASP A 217 -9.82 -10.41 13.38
N GLY A 218 -11.06 -10.89 13.42
CA GLY A 218 -11.34 -12.31 13.55
C GLY A 218 -12.79 -12.67 13.31
N LEU A 219 -13.02 -13.96 13.07
CA LEU A 219 -14.35 -14.53 12.88
C LEU A 219 -14.63 -15.64 13.88
N LEU A 220 -15.83 -15.59 14.45
CA LEU A 220 -16.45 -16.65 15.23
C LEU A 220 -17.61 -17.24 14.41
N LYS A 221 -18.21 -18.33 14.90
CA LYS A 221 -19.37 -18.95 14.26
C LYS A 221 -20.58 -18.00 14.23
N ASP A 222 -20.69 -17.19 15.27
CA ASP A 222 -21.86 -16.36 15.60
C ASP A 222 -21.55 -14.87 15.71
N ALA A 223 -20.30 -14.45 15.50
CA ALA A 223 -19.88 -13.07 15.69
C ALA A 223 -18.65 -12.70 14.86
N ILE A 224 -18.45 -11.39 14.68
CA ILE A 224 -17.25 -10.79 14.12
C ILE A 224 -16.46 -10.16 15.27
N VAL A 225 -15.13 -10.26 15.21
CA VAL A 225 -14.21 -9.71 16.22
C VAL A 225 -13.49 -8.51 15.62
N GLU A 226 -13.59 -7.37 16.31
CA GLU A 226 -12.80 -6.16 16.08
C GLU A 226 -11.94 -5.92 17.34
N ILE A 227 -10.63 -5.85 17.17
CA ILE A 227 -9.65 -5.69 18.24
C ILE A 227 -9.15 -4.24 18.25
N LYS A 228 -9.25 -3.58 19.40
CA LYS A 228 -8.64 -2.27 19.64
C LYS A 228 -7.60 -2.38 20.74
N CYS A 229 -6.41 -1.83 20.49
CA CYS A 229 -5.32 -1.77 21.45
C CYS A 229 -5.00 -0.32 21.85
N PRO A 230 -5.88 0.38 22.59
CA PRO A 230 -5.66 1.76 22.98
C PRO A 230 -4.37 1.93 23.79
N THR A 231 -3.70 3.07 23.59
CA THR A 231 -2.49 3.45 24.35
C THR A 231 -2.81 4.04 25.71
N LYS A 232 -3.99 4.68 25.86
CA LYS A 232 -4.43 5.36 27.09
C LYS A 232 -5.75 4.77 27.57
N ALA A 233 -5.92 4.64 28.89
CA ALA A 233 -7.16 4.13 29.50
C ALA A 233 -8.40 4.97 29.11
N LYS A 234 -8.26 6.30 29.05
CA LYS A 234 -9.36 7.20 28.61
C LYS A 234 -9.87 6.88 27.20
N ALA A 235 -8.99 6.44 26.29
CA ALA A 235 -9.37 6.09 24.92
C ALA A 235 -10.18 4.79 24.85
N LYS A 236 -10.05 3.88 25.83
CA LYS A 236 -10.83 2.64 25.91
C LYS A 236 -12.34 2.92 25.91
N ASN A 237 -12.76 3.93 26.67
CA ASN A 237 -14.17 4.26 26.83
C ASN A 237 -14.82 4.76 25.52
N ASN A 238 -14.04 5.28 24.57
CA ASN A 238 -14.57 5.71 23.28
C ASN A 238 -14.92 4.53 22.36
N TYR A 239 -14.32 3.35 22.58
CA TYR A 239 -14.57 2.17 21.75
C TYR A 239 -15.72 1.30 22.26
N LEU A 240 -16.15 1.49 23.52
CA LEU A 240 -17.19 0.67 24.17
C LEU A 240 -18.56 1.35 24.20
N LYS A 241 -18.65 2.61 23.76
CA LYS A 241 -19.89 3.41 23.75
C LYS A 241 -20.63 3.37 22.40
N ASN A 242 -20.15 2.54 21.47
CA ASN A 242 -20.77 2.32 20.15
C ASN A 242 -21.71 1.14 20.23
#